data_AF-A0A1B3LMJ6-F1
#
_entry.id   AF-A0A1B3LMJ6-F1
#
_cell.length_a   1.000
_cell.length_b   1.000
_cell.length_c   1.000
_cell.angle_alpha   90.00
_cell.angle_beta   90.00
_cell.angle_gamma   90.00
#
_symmetry.space_group_name_H-M   'P 1'
#
loop_
_entity.id
_entity.type
_entity.pdbx_description
1 polymer ?
#
loop_
_entity_poly.entity_id
_entity_poly.type
_entity_poly.pdbx_seq_one_letter_code
_entity_poly.pdbx_strand_id
1 'polypeptide(L)'
;MVSLAVTRYAWARLDDPPGSLFGHVLRGAAIVGGIGFAPGFVGPMIVSPGANQGPLPGLFVTSPAGALIGALGGLLHGLHVRRQG
;
A
#
# COMPACT_ATOMS: atom_id res chain seq x y z
N MET A 1 -14.03 4.03 -19.33
CA MET A 1 -13.50 2.80 -19.97
C MET A 1 -12.05 2.53 -19.59
N VAL A 2 -11.14 3.51 -19.66
CA VAL A 2 -9.73 3.36 -19.26
C VAL A 2 -9.56 2.87 -17.81
N SER A 3 -10.32 3.42 -16.85
CA SER A 3 -10.23 3.01 -15.45
C SER A 3 -10.61 1.54 -15.25
N LEU A 4 -11.65 1.05 -15.94
CA LEU A 4 -12.10 -0.34 -15.84
C LEU A 4 -11.06 -1.31 -16.44
N ALA A 5 -10.44 -0.92 -17.55
CA ALA A 5 -9.38 -1.70 -18.20
C ALA A 5 -8.11 -1.74 -17.34
N VAL A 6 -7.71 -0.61 -16.75
CA VAL A 6 -6.58 -0.52 -15.82
C VAL A 6 -6.87 -1.33 -14.56
N THR A 7 -8.07 -1.22 -13.98
CA THR A 7 -8.46 -2.01 -12.81
C THR A 7 -8.46 -3.50 -13.12
N ARG A 8 -9.01 -3.94 -14.26
CA ARG A 8 -8.96 -5.36 -14.65
C ARG A 8 -7.55 -5.86 -14.91
N TYR A 9 -6.71 -5.06 -15.58
CA TYR A 9 -5.32 -5.41 -15.85
C TYR A 9 -4.49 -5.50 -14.57
N ALA A 10 -4.70 -4.55 -13.65
CA ALA A 10 -4.08 -4.56 -12.33
C ALA A 10 -4.52 -5.79 -11.52
N TRP A 11 -5.82 -6.11 -11.52
CA TRP A 11 -6.37 -7.30 -10.87
C TRP A 11 -5.79 -8.61 -11.41
N ALA A 12 -5.77 -8.77 -12.74
CA ALA A 12 -5.22 -9.96 -13.37
C ALA A 12 -3.72 -10.18 -13.08
N ARG A 13 -2.97 -9.12 -12.74
CA ARG A 13 -1.56 -9.18 -12.33
C ARG A 13 -1.34 -9.30 -10.82
N LEU A 14 -2.37 -9.09 -10.01
CA LEU A 14 -2.32 -9.24 -8.55
C LEU A 14 -2.52 -10.71 -8.11
N ASP A 15 -3.12 -11.54 -8.97
CA ASP A 15 -3.39 -12.95 -8.68
C ASP A 15 -2.15 -13.85 -8.81
N ASP A 16 -1.10 -13.39 -9.51
CA ASP A 16 0.17 -14.12 -9.56
C ASP A 16 0.98 -13.82 -8.28
N PRO A 17 1.10 -14.75 -7.31
CA PRO A 17 1.94 -14.55 -6.15
C PRO A 17 3.39 -14.35 -6.61
N PRO A 18 4.07 -13.29 -6.16
CA PRO A 18 5.42 -13.01 -6.63
C PRO A 18 6.38 -14.15 -6.27
N GLY A 19 7.08 -14.72 -7.25
CA GLY A 19 8.02 -15.83 -7.02
C GLY A 19 9.23 -15.48 -6.12
N SER A 20 9.47 -14.18 -5.89
CA SER A 20 10.56 -13.69 -5.04
C SER A 20 10.04 -13.09 -3.72
N LEU A 21 10.88 -13.17 -2.67
CA LEU A 21 10.62 -12.51 -1.39
C LEU A 21 10.48 -10.99 -1.56
N PHE A 22 11.33 -10.41 -2.41
CA PHE A 22 11.29 -8.99 -2.75
C PHE A 22 9.93 -8.59 -3.33
N GLY A 23 9.34 -9.40 -4.21
CA GLY A 23 8.02 -9.10 -4.77
C GLY A 23 6.91 -9.11 -3.72
N HIS A 24 6.99 -9.99 -2.72
CA HIS A 24 6.04 -10.01 -1.60
C HIS A 24 6.16 -8.73 -0.74
N VAL A 25 7.39 -8.33 -0.42
CA VAL A 25 7.68 -7.09 0.33
C VAL A 25 7.16 -5.86 -0.43
N LEU A 26 7.47 -5.76 -1.72
CA LEU A 26 7.09 -4.61 -2.55
C LEU A 26 5.57 -4.51 -2.71
N ARG A 27 4.90 -5.66 -2.92
CA ARG A 27 3.43 -5.74 -3.01
C ARG A 27 2.77 -5.30 -1.70
N GLY A 28 3.23 -5.83 -0.57
CA GLY A 28 2.72 -5.44 0.75
C GLY A 28 2.91 -3.95 1.00
N ALA A 29 4.11 -3.42 0.74
CA ALA A 29 4.42 -2.00 0.91
C ALA A 29 3.54 -1.10 0.04
N ALA A 30 3.36 -1.43 -1.23
CA ALA A 30 2.54 -0.64 -2.15
C ALA A 30 1.05 -0.60 -1.73
N ILE A 31 0.50 -1.75 -1.34
CA ILE A 31 -0.91 -1.84 -0.94
C ILE A 31 -1.16 -1.09 0.36
N VAL A 32 -0.40 -1.40 1.42
CA VAL A 32 -0.66 -0.81 2.74
C VAL A 32 -0.24 0.65 2.78
N GLY A 33 0.84 1.04 2.11
CA GLY A 33 1.25 2.44 1.96
C GLY A 33 0.22 3.26 1.19
N GLY A 34 -0.28 2.74 0.07
CA GLY A 34 -1.34 3.38 -0.72
C GLY A 34 -2.65 3.55 0.06
N ILE A 35 -3.05 2.54 0.84
CA ILE A 35 -4.21 2.65 1.73
C ILE A 35 -3.97 3.69 2.83
N GLY A 36 -2.77 3.73 3.43
CA GLY A 36 -2.40 4.68 4.47
C GLY A 36 -2.42 6.14 4.01
N PHE A 37 -2.14 6.40 2.73
CA PHE A 37 -2.19 7.75 2.16
C PHE A 37 -3.59 8.40 2.28
N ALA A 38 -4.65 7.65 2.02
CA ALA A 38 -6.02 8.18 1.99
C ALA A 38 -6.47 8.83 3.33
N PRO A 39 -6.39 8.16 4.49
CA PRO A 39 -6.70 8.79 5.77
C PRO A 39 -5.70 9.88 6.17
N GLY A 40 -4.43 9.80 5.77
CA GLY A 40 -3.48 10.91 6.04
C GLY A 40 -3.70 12.14 5.17
N PHE A 41 -4.38 11.99 4.03
CA PHE A 41 -4.80 13.10 3.19
C PHE A 41 -6.12 13.71 3.67
N VAL A 42 -7.15 12.87 3.86
CA VAL A 42 -8.51 13.32 4.18
C VAL A 42 -8.69 13.60 5.67
N GLY A 43 -8.06 12.82 6.55
CA GLY A 43 -8.21 12.94 8.00
C GLY A 43 -7.93 14.35 8.54
N PRO A 44 -6.81 15.00 8.17
CA PRO A 44 -6.53 16.38 8.57
C PRO A 44 -7.61 17.38 8.12
N MET A 45 -8.22 17.19 6.95
CA MET A 45 -9.29 18.06 6.46
C MET A 45 -10.58 17.93 7.26
N ILE A 46 -10.82 16.78 7.88
CA ILE A 46 -11.98 16.53 8.75
C ILE A 46 -11.71 17.06 10.17
N VAL A 47 -10.53 16.77 10.71
CA VAL A 47 -10.19 17.07 12.11
C VAL A 47 -9.78 18.53 12.31
N SER A 48 -9.07 19.12 11.34
CA SER A 48 -8.65 20.51 11.38
C SER A 48 -8.77 21.17 10.00
N PRO A 49 -10.00 21.51 9.57
CA PRO A 49 -10.27 22.01 8.21
C PRO A 49 -9.53 23.30 7.85
N GLY A 50 -9.14 24.10 8.85
CA GLY A 50 -8.38 25.35 8.68
C GLY A 50 -6.86 25.17 8.66
N ALA A 51 -6.36 23.95 8.88
CA ALA A 51 -4.93 23.68 8.83
C ALA A 51 -4.48 23.57 7.36
N ASN A 52 -3.52 24.41 6.96
CA ASN A 52 -2.96 24.44 5.61
C ASN A 52 -1.97 23.29 5.34
N GLN A 53 -2.22 22.10 5.89
CA GLN A 53 -1.30 20.97 5.84
C GLN A 53 -1.43 20.14 4.55
N GLY A 54 -2.55 20.26 3.84
CA GLY A 54 -2.77 19.59 2.55
C GLY A 54 -2.38 18.09 2.58
N PRO A 55 -1.73 17.57 1.53
CA PRO A 55 -1.34 16.15 1.45
C PRO A 55 -0.16 15.75 2.34
N LEU A 56 0.48 16.66 3.07
CA LEU A 56 1.76 16.41 3.73
C LEU A 56 1.70 15.24 4.73
N PRO A 57 0.68 15.11 5.61
CA PRO A 57 0.61 13.97 6.53
C PRO A 57 0.35 12.64 5.82
N GLY A 58 -0.37 12.68 4.70
CA GLY A 58 -0.53 11.58 3.74
C GLY A 58 0.82 11.10 3.23
N LEU A 59 1.61 12.01 2.66
CA LEU A 59 2.87 11.71 1.98
C LEU A 59 4.03 11.35 2.92
N PHE A 60 4.16 12.04 4.06
CA PHE A 60 5.36 11.94 4.90
C PHE A 60 5.19 11.07 6.13
N VAL A 61 3.96 10.75 6.53
CA VAL A 61 3.70 10.01 7.77
C VAL A 61 2.93 8.73 7.49
N THR A 62 1.67 8.85 7.09
CA THR A 62 0.76 7.70 7.01
C THR A 62 1.08 6.76 5.85
N SER A 63 1.45 7.27 4.67
CA SER A 63 1.87 6.44 3.54
C SER A 63 3.21 5.74 3.79
N PRO A 64 4.28 6.42 4.25
CA PRO A 64 5.54 5.75 4.59
C PRO A 64 5.39 4.73 5.74
N ALA A 65 4.63 5.06 6.79
CA ALA A 65 4.34 4.13 7.87
C ALA A 65 3.58 2.90 7.36
N GLY A 66 2.54 3.12 6.54
CA GLY A 66 1.80 2.04 5.89
C GLY A 66 2.69 1.19 5.00
N ALA A 67 3.61 1.80 4.24
CA ALA A 67 4.55 1.07 3.40
C ALA A 67 5.52 0.19 4.21
N LEU A 68 5.98 0.65 5.38
CA LEU A 68 6.83 -0.14 6.27
C LEU A 68 6.06 -1.32 6.89
N ILE A 69 4.84 -1.09 7.35
CA ILE A 69 3.96 -2.15 7.88
C ILE A 69 3.67 -3.17 6.78
N GLY A 70 3.37 -2.71 5.57
CA GLY A 70 3.13 -3.54 4.40
C GLY A 70 4.37 -4.34 3.98
N ALA A 71 5.54 -3.73 3.97
CA ALA A 71 6.82 -4.39 3.69
C ALA A 71 7.08 -5.53 4.68
N LEU A 72 6.84 -5.28 5.98
CA LEU A 72 6.99 -6.29 7.02
C LEU A 72 5.98 -7.43 6.86
N GLY A 73 4.70 -7.12 6.62
CA GLY A 73 3.68 -8.12 6.33
C GLY A 73 4.01 -8.97 5.09
N GLY A 74 4.47 -8.33 4.02
CA GLY A 74 4.93 -8.98 2.80
C GLY A 74 6.14 -9.89 3.04
N LEU A 75 7.11 -9.44 3.83
CA LEU A 75 8.27 -10.24 4.24
C LEU A 75 7.82 -11.51 4.98
N LEU A 76 6.98 -11.35 6.01
CA LEU A 76 6.47 -12.46 6.82
C LEU A 76 5.67 -13.45 5.96
N HIS A 77 4.80 -12.95 5.09
CA HIS A 77 4.02 -13.78 4.16
C HIS A 77 4.93 -14.55 3.19
N GLY A 78 5.90 -13.89 2.57
CA GLY A 78 6.82 -14.56 1.64
C GLY A 78 7.70 -15.61 2.32
N LEU A 79 8.12 -15.38 3.57
CA LEU A 79 8.82 -16.39 4.37
C LEU A 79 7.92 -17.56 4.74
N HIS A 80 6.64 -17.31 5.03
CA HIS A 80 5.66 -18.36 5.35
C HIS A 80 5.37 -19.26 4.15
N VAL A 81 5.21 -18.68 2.96
CA VAL A 81 5.01 -19.44 1.71
C VAL A 81 6.23 -20.28 1.37
N ARG A 82 7.44 -19.71 1.51
CA ARG A 82 8.70 -20.43 1.26
C ARG A 82 8.98 -21.59 2.21
N ARG A 83 8.39 -21.60 3.40
CA ARG A 83 8.53 -22.71 4.35
C ARG A 83 7.61 -23.90 4.04
N GLN A 84 6.61 -23.72 3.19
CA GLN A 84 5.58 -24.73 2.88
C GLN A 84 5.77 -25.41 1.52
N GLY A 85 6.70 -24.94 0.70
CA GLY A 85 7.15 -25.60 -0.52
C GLY A 85 8.48 -26.29 -0.31
#